data_AF-A0A7R9QLF1-F1
#
_entry.id   AF-A0A7R9QLF1-F1
#
_cell.length_a   1.000
_cell.length_b   1.000
_cell.length_c   1.000
_cell.angle_alpha   90.00
_cell.angle_beta   90.00
_cell.angle_gamma   90.00
#
_symmetry.space_group_name_H-M   'P 1'
#
loop_
_entity.id
_entity.type
_entity.pdbx_description
1 polymer ?
#
loop_
_entity_poly.entity_id
_entity_poly.type
_entity_poly.pdbx_seq_one_letter_code
_entity_poly.pdbx_strand_id
1 'polypeptide(L)'
;MHELGIRLELVSMMSASKGFMGECGLRGGYLEITNFDAQVKAMFLKMLSARLCSSILGQIAMDCVVKPPAIGSPSYERFIKEKEEVLESLRLRAKLTADTFNSIPGIVSNPVAGAMYAFPRIVLPEKAIKAAEERGQKADFFYAMTLLEKAGICVVPGSGFGQIP
;
A
#
# COMPACT_ATOMS: atom_id res chain seq x y z
N MET A 1 -3.45 2.03 -24.85
CA MET A 1 -2.05 2.48 -25.09
C MET A 1 -1.42 1.78 -26.29
N HIS A 2 -1.42 0.44 -26.35
CA HIS A 2 -1.04 -0.29 -27.58
C HIS A 2 -1.94 0.11 -28.78
N GLU A 3 -3.25 0.23 -28.54
CA GLU A 3 -4.23 0.71 -29.54
C GLU A 3 -4.03 2.18 -29.96
N LEU A 4 -3.27 2.97 -29.19
CA LEU A 4 -2.96 4.37 -29.51
C LEU A 4 -1.63 4.51 -30.30
N GLY A 5 -0.93 3.40 -30.57
CA GLY A 5 0.37 3.41 -31.23
C GLY A 5 1.51 4.06 -30.42
N ILE A 6 1.28 4.39 -29.15
CA ILE A 6 2.26 5.05 -28.29
C ILE A 6 3.14 3.99 -27.62
N ARG A 7 4.46 4.09 -27.84
CA ARG A 7 5.46 3.20 -27.26
C ARG A 7 6.14 3.87 -26.06
N LEU A 8 5.59 3.64 -24.86
CA LEU A 8 6.14 4.17 -23.61
C LEU A 8 7.00 3.11 -22.93
N GLU A 9 8.12 3.54 -22.35
CA GLU A 9 8.89 2.76 -21.38
C GLU A 9 8.05 2.56 -20.11
N LEU A 10 7.80 1.30 -19.74
CA LEU A 10 6.94 0.94 -18.62
C LEU A 10 7.61 -0.07 -17.72
N VAL A 11 7.49 0.13 -16.40
CA VAL A 11 7.84 -0.86 -15.38
C VAL A 11 6.59 -1.18 -14.55
N SER A 12 6.12 -2.42 -14.64
CA SER A 12 5.06 -2.96 -13.78
C SER A 12 5.72 -3.66 -12.59
N MET A 13 5.20 -3.47 -11.38
CA MET A 13 5.76 -4.09 -10.17
C MET A 13 4.71 -4.87 -9.41
N MET A 14 5.11 -6.00 -8.82
CA MET A 14 4.27 -6.82 -7.95
C MET A 14 5.07 -7.29 -6.74
N SER A 15 4.41 -7.40 -5.60
CA SER A 15 5.03 -7.91 -4.36
C SER A 15 4.14 -8.94 -3.69
N ALA A 16 4.78 -9.95 -3.08
CA ALA A 16 4.13 -10.89 -2.17
C ALA A 16 3.67 -10.22 -0.87
N SER A 17 4.12 -8.99 -0.57
CA SER A 17 3.98 -8.39 0.76
C SER A 17 2.58 -7.90 1.12
N LYS A 18 1.65 -7.80 0.16
CA LYS A 18 0.36 -7.10 0.32
C LYS A 18 -0.78 -7.92 -0.27
N GLY A 19 -2.02 -7.44 -0.07
CA GLY A 19 -3.23 -8.13 -0.50
C GLY A 19 -3.59 -9.29 0.43
N PHE A 20 -4.47 -10.17 -0.03
CA PHE A 20 -4.94 -11.32 0.75
C PHE A 20 -3.86 -12.40 0.97
N MET A 21 -2.78 -12.40 0.17
CA MET A 21 -1.66 -13.32 0.34
C MET A 21 -0.66 -12.84 1.40
N GLY A 22 -0.36 -11.54 1.47
CA GLY A 22 0.18 -10.90 2.68
C GLY A 22 1.53 -11.39 3.24
N GLU A 23 2.43 -11.94 2.43
CA GLU A 23 3.68 -12.58 2.87
C GLU A 23 4.86 -11.60 3.03
N CYS A 24 4.67 -10.53 3.81
CA CYS A 24 5.63 -9.42 3.87
C CYS A 24 7.01 -9.80 4.40
N GLY A 25 7.13 -10.81 5.27
CA GLY A 25 8.39 -11.29 5.82
C GLY A 25 9.27 -12.04 4.81
N LEU A 26 8.67 -12.63 3.77
CA LEU A 26 9.39 -13.42 2.77
C LEU A 26 10.14 -12.57 1.74
N ARG A 27 9.85 -11.26 1.71
CA ARG A 27 10.51 -10.25 0.85
C ARG A 27 10.50 -10.63 -0.64
N GLY A 28 9.38 -11.18 -1.12
CA GLY A 28 9.15 -11.51 -2.54
C GLY A 28 8.61 -10.34 -3.36
N GLY A 29 9.09 -10.21 -4.60
CA GLY A 29 8.55 -9.30 -5.61
C GLY A 29 9.18 -9.52 -6.98
N TYR A 30 8.53 -8.99 -8.01
CA TYR A 30 9.09 -8.90 -9.35
C TYR A 30 8.78 -7.54 -9.98
N LEU A 31 9.49 -7.25 -11.06
CA LEU A 31 9.14 -6.19 -11.99
C LEU A 31 9.15 -6.73 -13.42
N GLU A 32 8.28 -6.19 -14.25
CA GLU A 32 8.22 -6.43 -15.69
C GLU A 32 8.57 -5.13 -16.41
N ILE A 33 9.54 -5.18 -17.32
CA ILE A 33 10.02 -4.02 -18.07
C ILE A 33 9.61 -4.16 -19.53
N THR A 34 8.86 -3.19 -20.03
CA THR A 34 8.34 -3.16 -21.40
C THR A 34 8.83 -1.91 -22.14
N ASN A 35 9.22 -2.08 -23.40
CA ASN A 35 9.67 -1.01 -24.33
C ASN A 35 10.90 -0.19 -23.91
N PHE A 36 11.67 -0.63 -22.91
CA PHE A 36 12.89 0.09 -22.52
C PHE A 36 13.89 0.19 -23.67
N ASP A 37 14.56 1.35 -23.75
CA ASP A 37 15.75 1.52 -24.56
C ASP A 37 16.79 0.43 -24.23
N ALA A 38 17.44 -0.08 -25.28
CA ALA A 38 18.35 -1.21 -25.16
C ALA A 38 19.56 -0.89 -24.27
N GLN A 39 20.08 0.34 -24.31
CA GLN A 39 21.22 0.76 -23.49
C GLN A 39 20.81 0.92 -22.03
N VAL A 40 19.62 1.47 -21.77
CA VAL A 40 19.05 1.58 -20.41
C VAL A 40 18.84 0.19 -19.81
N LYS A 41 18.24 -0.74 -20.56
CA LYS A 41 18.05 -2.13 -20.12
C LYS A 41 19.38 -2.83 -19.84
N ALA A 42 20.40 -2.63 -20.68
CA ALA A 42 21.73 -3.19 -20.47
C ALA A 42 22.37 -2.69 -19.17
N MET A 43 22.28 -1.39 -18.89
CA MET A 43 22.79 -0.80 -17.65
C MET A 43 22.04 -1.30 -16.42
N PHE A 44 20.72 -1.45 -16.52
CA PHE A 44 19.89 -2.01 -15.45
C PHE A 44 20.29 -3.46 -15.13
N LEU A 45 20.44 -4.33 -16.15
CA LEU A 45 20.88 -5.71 -15.95
C LEU A 45 22.30 -5.81 -15.37
N LYS A 46 23.21 -4.94 -15.82
CA LYS A 46 24.57 -4.83 -15.25
C LYS A 46 24.54 -4.45 -13.76
N MET A 47 23.65 -3.55 -13.36
CA MET A 47 23.46 -3.19 -11.95
C MET A 47 22.93 -4.39 -11.15
N LEU A 48 21.98 -5.15 -11.69
CA LEU A 48 21.42 -6.34 -11.02
C LEU A 48 22.45 -7.45 -10.85
N SER A 49 23.30 -7.72 -11.85
CA SER A 49 24.31 -8.78 -11.76
C SER A 49 25.34 -8.54 -10.66
N ALA A 50 25.54 -7.29 -10.23
CA ALA A 50 26.42 -6.96 -9.11
C ALA A 50 25.81 -7.28 -7.72
N ARG A 51 24.53 -7.69 -7.65
CA ARG A 51 23.78 -7.91 -6.41
C ARG A 51 23.42 -9.38 -6.15
N LEU A 52 24.15 -10.33 -6.76
CA LEU A 52 23.84 -11.77 -6.72
C LEU A 52 22.40 -12.04 -7.20
N CYS A 53 21.52 -12.54 -6.33
CA CYS A 53 20.10 -12.76 -6.60
C CYS A 53 19.25 -12.47 -5.35
N SER A 54 17.93 -12.33 -5.53
CA SER A 54 16.98 -12.25 -4.42
C SER A 54 16.90 -13.58 -3.67
N SER A 55 16.44 -13.54 -2.41
CA SER A 55 16.28 -14.76 -1.59
C SER A 55 15.42 -15.81 -2.31
N ILE A 56 15.83 -17.07 -2.23
CA ILE A 56 15.07 -18.18 -2.85
C ILE A 56 13.67 -18.28 -2.24
N LEU A 57 13.53 -18.05 -0.93
CA LEU A 57 12.21 -18.00 -0.27
C LEU A 57 11.31 -16.90 -0.85
N GLY A 58 11.86 -15.72 -1.13
CA GLY A 58 11.10 -14.63 -1.77
C GLY A 58 10.70 -14.97 -3.20
N GLN A 59 11.56 -15.68 -3.94
CA GLN A 59 11.24 -16.17 -5.29
C GLN A 59 10.15 -17.25 -5.27
N ILE A 60 10.22 -18.22 -4.35
CA ILE A 60 9.18 -19.25 -4.15
C ILE A 60 7.85 -18.61 -3.76
N ALA A 61 7.87 -17.64 -2.84
CA ALA A 61 6.66 -16.90 -2.47
C ALA A 61 6.02 -16.23 -3.69
N MET A 62 6.82 -15.63 -4.58
CA MET A 62 6.30 -15.06 -5.82
C MET A 62 5.77 -16.11 -6.78
N ASP A 63 6.39 -17.28 -6.92
CA ASP A 63 5.86 -18.36 -7.77
C ASP A 63 4.46 -18.80 -7.30
N CYS A 64 4.27 -18.95 -5.98
CA CYS A 64 2.96 -19.24 -5.40
C CYS A 64 1.95 -18.10 -5.64
N VAL A 65 2.37 -16.84 -5.53
CA VAL A 65 1.51 -15.67 -5.72
C VAL A 65 0.97 -15.59 -7.16
N VAL A 66 1.82 -15.83 -8.15
CA VAL A 66 1.45 -15.73 -9.57
C VAL A 66 0.82 -17.01 -10.13
N LYS A 67 0.90 -18.12 -9.40
CA LYS A 67 0.40 -19.43 -9.81
C LYS A 67 -0.54 -20.02 -8.73
N PRO A 68 -1.70 -19.40 -8.48
CA PRO A 68 -2.68 -19.94 -7.55
C PRO A 68 -3.18 -21.33 -8.02
N PRO A 69 -3.82 -22.12 -7.13
CA PRO A 69 -4.43 -23.39 -7.51
C PRO A 69 -5.34 -23.24 -8.74
N ALA A 70 -5.19 -24.16 -9.71
CA ALA A 70 -6.02 -24.16 -10.91
C ALA A 70 -7.40 -24.76 -10.62
N ILE A 71 -8.40 -24.38 -11.41
CA ILE A 71 -9.75 -24.97 -11.35
C ILE A 71 -9.65 -26.50 -11.47
N GLY A 72 -10.32 -27.22 -10.57
CA GLY A 72 -10.29 -28.69 -10.52
C GLY A 72 -9.13 -29.30 -9.73
N SER A 73 -8.17 -28.48 -9.25
CA SER A 73 -7.14 -28.97 -8.34
C SER A 73 -7.70 -29.22 -6.92
N PRO A 74 -7.11 -30.13 -6.12
CA PRO A 74 -7.66 -30.52 -4.82
C PRO A 74 -7.88 -29.38 -3.82
N SER A 75 -7.10 -28.29 -3.92
CA SER A 75 -7.18 -27.14 -3.00
C SER A 75 -7.91 -25.94 -3.58
N TYR A 76 -8.39 -25.98 -4.82
CA TYR A 76 -8.99 -24.83 -5.51
C TYR A 76 -10.17 -24.22 -4.75
N GLU A 77 -11.18 -25.04 -4.45
CA GLU A 77 -12.41 -24.58 -3.78
C GLU A 77 -12.11 -23.97 -2.42
N ARG A 78 -11.19 -24.59 -1.66
CA ARG A 78 -10.77 -24.06 -0.37
C ARG A 78 -10.04 -22.72 -0.52
N PHE A 79 -9.11 -22.62 -1.47
CA PHE A 79 -8.34 -21.41 -1.72
C PHE A 79 -9.24 -20.23 -2.13
N ILE A 80 -10.22 -20.45 -3.02
CA ILE A 80 -11.16 -19.40 -3.44
C ILE A 80 -12.00 -18.94 -2.26
N LYS A 81 -12.54 -19.88 -1.47
CA LYS A 81 -13.31 -19.54 -0.28
C LYS A 81 -12.50 -18.69 0.71
N GLU A 82 -11.28 -19.11 1.05
CA GLU A 82 -10.40 -18.36 1.97
C GLU A 82 -10.06 -16.97 1.43
N LYS A 83 -9.76 -16.86 0.14
CA LYS A 83 -9.51 -15.57 -0.54
C LYS A 83 -10.72 -14.64 -0.44
N GLU A 84 -11.91 -15.14 -0.75
CA GLU A 84 -13.14 -14.33 -0.74
C GLU A 84 -13.50 -13.87 0.68
N GLU A 85 -13.36 -14.74 1.67
CA GLU A 85 -13.59 -14.39 3.08
C GLU A 85 -12.65 -13.26 3.55
N VAL A 86 -11.36 -13.32 3.19
CA VAL A 86 -10.39 -12.27 3.52
C VAL A 86 -10.75 -10.95 2.82
N LEU A 87 -11.07 -10.99 1.52
CA LEU A 87 -11.40 -9.79 0.76
C LEU A 87 -12.71 -9.15 1.24
N GLU A 88 -13.71 -9.95 1.59
CA GLU A 88 -14.97 -9.45 2.14
C GLU A 88 -14.77 -8.81 3.52
N SER A 89 -13.98 -9.45 4.39
CA SER A 89 -13.58 -8.87 5.68
C SER A 89 -12.87 -7.52 5.52
N LEU A 90 -11.99 -7.39 4.52
CA LEU A 90 -11.31 -6.13 4.21
C LEU A 90 -12.28 -5.08 3.69
N ARG A 91 -13.22 -5.45 2.81
CA ARG A 91 -14.25 -4.55 2.28
C ARG A 91 -15.13 -3.99 3.38
N LEU A 92 -15.57 -4.84 4.32
CA LEU A 92 -16.38 -4.42 5.47
C LEU A 92 -15.62 -3.46 6.38
N ARG A 93 -14.36 -3.76 6.71
CA ARG A 93 -13.50 -2.87 7.51
C ARG A 93 -13.23 -1.55 6.82
N ALA A 94 -12.95 -1.57 5.52
CA ALA A 94 -12.73 -0.37 4.71
C ALA A 94 -13.94 0.58 4.77
N LYS A 95 -15.15 0.04 4.60
CA LYS A 95 -16.39 0.80 4.74
C LYS A 95 -16.58 1.32 6.16
N LEU A 96 -16.47 0.45 7.16
CA LEU A 96 -16.63 0.82 8.57
C LEU A 96 -15.69 1.97 8.96
N THR A 97 -14.41 1.90 8.55
CA THR A 97 -13.42 2.94 8.83
C THR A 97 -13.81 4.27 8.19
N ALA A 98 -14.16 4.29 6.89
CA ALA A 98 -14.56 5.51 6.20
C ALA A 98 -15.83 6.13 6.82
N ASP A 99 -16.85 5.31 7.07
CA ASP A 99 -18.12 5.74 7.68
C ASP A 99 -17.89 6.29 9.09
N THR A 100 -17.04 5.63 9.89
CA THR A 100 -16.71 6.07 11.26
C THR A 100 -16.01 7.41 11.23
N PHE A 101 -15.00 7.61 10.37
CA PHE A 101 -14.33 8.91 10.25
C PHE A 101 -15.30 10.01 9.83
N ASN A 102 -16.18 9.73 8.85
CA ASN A 102 -17.17 10.69 8.37
C ASN A 102 -18.28 11.01 9.38
N SER A 103 -18.46 10.20 10.42
CA SER A 103 -19.37 10.51 11.54
C SER A 103 -18.78 11.48 12.57
N ILE A 104 -17.47 11.72 12.54
CA ILE A 104 -16.78 12.59 13.51
C ILE A 104 -16.73 14.02 12.96
N PRO A 105 -17.29 15.02 13.67
CA PRO A 105 -17.23 16.41 13.24
C PRO A 105 -15.79 16.90 13.02
N GLY A 106 -15.54 17.52 11.88
CA GLY A 106 -14.21 18.01 11.50
C GLY A 106 -13.29 16.94 10.89
N ILE A 107 -13.76 15.70 10.69
CA ILE A 107 -13.02 14.67 9.97
C ILE A 107 -13.79 14.30 8.70
N VAL A 108 -13.09 14.23 7.57
CA VAL A 108 -13.65 13.82 6.28
C VAL A 108 -12.74 12.76 5.67
N SER A 109 -13.31 11.63 5.29
CA SER A 109 -12.59 10.51 4.68
C SER A 109 -13.23 10.11 3.36
N ASN A 110 -12.39 9.92 2.34
CA ASN A 110 -12.83 9.37 1.06
C ASN A 110 -13.16 7.88 1.20
N PRO A 111 -14.01 7.33 0.32
CA PRO A 111 -14.20 5.89 0.24
C PRO A 111 -12.86 5.16 0.00
N VAL A 112 -12.60 4.13 0.80
CA VAL A 112 -11.40 3.29 0.62
C VAL A 112 -11.69 2.26 -0.47
N ALA A 113 -11.33 2.61 -1.71
CA ALA A 113 -11.62 1.78 -2.89
C ALA A 113 -10.70 0.55 -3.03
N GLY A 114 -9.56 0.53 -2.35
CA GLY A 114 -8.58 -0.56 -2.43
C GLY A 114 -7.37 -0.32 -1.53
N ALA A 115 -6.35 -1.16 -1.68
CA ALA A 115 -5.21 -1.22 -0.76
C ALA A 115 -5.65 -1.46 0.70
N MET A 116 -4.98 -0.83 1.67
CA MET A 116 -5.15 -1.13 3.10
C MET A 116 -5.24 0.13 3.99
N TYR A 117 -5.37 1.33 3.40
CA TYR A 117 -5.23 2.58 4.14
C TYR A 117 -6.38 3.54 3.84
N ALA A 118 -6.89 4.18 4.89
CA ALA A 118 -7.68 5.40 4.79
C ALA A 118 -6.76 6.60 5.03
N PHE A 119 -7.07 7.74 4.40
CA PHE A 119 -6.31 8.99 4.58
C PHE A 119 -7.29 10.14 4.87
N PRO A 120 -7.86 10.18 6.09
CA PRO A 120 -8.85 11.19 6.44
C PRO A 120 -8.21 12.58 6.56
N ARG A 121 -8.91 13.60 6.06
CA ARG A 121 -8.61 15.00 6.31
C ARG A 121 -9.19 15.39 7.67
N ILE A 122 -8.36 15.97 8.52
CA ILE A 122 -8.77 16.53 9.82
C ILE A 122 -8.73 18.05 9.71
N VAL A 123 -9.85 18.70 9.97
CA VAL A 123 -9.95 20.15 10.10
C VAL A 123 -9.53 20.52 11.52
N LEU A 124 -8.25 20.89 11.67
CA LEU A 124 -7.70 21.27 12.97
C LEU A 124 -8.11 22.72 13.32
N PRO A 125 -8.56 23.00 14.55
CA PRO A 125 -8.87 24.35 14.96
C PRO A 125 -7.60 25.20 15.09
N GLU A 126 -7.71 26.51 14.87
CA GLU A 126 -6.57 27.44 14.95
C GLU A 126 -5.80 27.34 16.26
N LYS A 127 -6.50 27.11 17.39
CA LYS A 127 -5.86 26.92 18.70
C LYS A 127 -4.91 25.72 18.72
N ALA A 128 -5.28 24.62 18.06
CA ALA A 128 -4.43 23.43 17.98
C ALA A 128 -3.23 23.66 17.04
N ILE A 129 -3.44 24.43 15.96
CA ILE A 129 -2.36 24.81 15.03
C ILE A 129 -1.33 25.69 15.76
N LYS A 130 -1.77 26.74 16.45
CA LYS A 130 -0.88 27.61 17.25
C LYS A 130 -0.14 26.85 18.35
N ALA A 131 -0.82 25.95 19.06
CA ALA A 131 -0.18 25.11 20.07
C ALA A 131 0.91 24.18 19.48
N ALA A 132 0.74 23.74 18.24
CA ALA A 132 1.77 22.99 17.52
C ALA A 132 2.94 23.90 17.11
N GLU A 133 2.67 25.11 16.61
CA GLU A 133 3.68 26.11 16.25
C GLU A 133 4.54 26.54 17.44
N GLU A 134 3.94 26.78 18.60
CA GLU A 134 4.64 27.09 19.85
C GLU A 134 5.64 25.99 20.26
N ARG A 135 5.38 24.75 19.85
CA ARG A 135 6.24 23.59 20.07
C ARG A 135 7.21 23.31 18.92
N GLY A 136 7.21 24.14 17.87
CA GLY A 136 8.00 23.93 16.66
C GLY A 136 7.59 22.67 15.88
N GLN A 137 6.33 22.25 15.99
CA GLN A 137 5.80 21.03 15.37
C GLN A 137 4.79 21.36 14.26
N LYS A 138 4.69 20.47 13.27
CA LYS A 138 3.58 20.49 12.32
C LYS A 138 2.29 20.09 13.04
N ALA A 139 1.16 20.71 12.68
CA ALA A 139 -0.12 20.54 13.35
C ALA A 139 -0.63 19.08 13.35
N ASP A 140 -0.40 18.35 12.27
CA ASP A 140 -0.78 16.94 12.15
C ASP A 140 0.12 16.00 12.98
N PHE A 141 1.42 16.28 13.07
CA PHE A 141 2.33 15.59 13.97
C PHE A 141 1.93 15.81 15.43
N PHE A 142 1.61 17.05 15.80
CA PHE A 142 1.11 17.39 17.13
C PHE A 142 -0.17 16.61 17.47
N TYR A 143 -1.12 16.52 16.52
CA TYR A 143 -2.32 15.69 16.69
C TYR A 143 -1.98 14.20 16.85
N ALA A 144 -1.15 13.63 15.97
CA ALA A 144 -0.78 12.22 16.00
C ALA A 144 -0.05 11.83 17.28
N MET A 145 0.87 12.68 17.77
CA MET A 145 1.55 12.46 19.05
C MET A 145 0.59 12.55 20.22
N THR A 146 -0.32 13.53 20.22
CA THR A 146 -1.34 13.65 21.27
C THR A 146 -2.26 12.43 21.30
N LEU A 147 -2.63 11.90 20.12
CA LEU A 147 -3.45 10.70 19.98
C LEU A 147 -2.72 9.46 20.54
N LEU A 148 -1.43 9.33 20.22
CA LEU A 148 -0.58 8.26 20.77
C LEU A 148 -0.48 8.35 22.29
N GLU A 149 -0.14 9.51 22.82
CA GLU A 149 0.06 9.72 24.26
C GLU A 149 -1.22 9.52 25.08
N LYS A 150 -2.37 9.92 24.55
CA LYS A 150 -3.64 9.86 25.29
C LYS A 150 -4.44 8.58 25.08
N ALA A 151 -4.37 7.98 23.90
CA ALA A 151 -5.20 6.83 23.52
C ALA A 151 -4.38 5.58 23.15
N GLY A 152 -3.05 5.66 23.10
CA GLY A 152 -2.20 4.55 22.66
C GLY A 152 -2.30 4.23 21.17
N ILE A 153 -2.95 5.09 20.38
CA ILE A 153 -3.18 4.87 18.95
C ILE A 153 -2.07 5.55 18.15
N CYS A 154 -1.15 4.74 17.62
CA CYS A 154 -0.08 5.23 16.75
C CYS A 154 -0.55 5.35 15.31
N VAL A 155 -0.51 6.56 14.76
CA VAL A 155 -0.83 6.87 13.35
C VAL A 155 0.31 7.64 12.71
N VAL A 156 0.40 7.60 11.38
CA VAL A 156 1.40 8.37 10.64
C VAL A 156 0.80 9.72 10.25
N PRO A 157 1.44 10.87 10.58
CA PRO A 157 0.91 12.18 10.22
C PRO A 157 1.00 12.44 8.71
N GLY A 158 0.05 13.23 8.19
CA GLY A 158 -0.06 13.53 6.75
C GLY A 158 1.19 14.21 6.17
N SER A 159 1.90 14.97 7.00
CA SER A 159 3.13 15.68 6.64
C SER A 159 4.29 14.78 6.26
N GLY A 160 4.23 13.47 6.58
CA GLY A 160 5.18 12.47 6.09
C GLY A 160 4.95 12.03 4.64
N PHE A 161 3.76 12.29 4.08
CA PHE A 161 3.35 11.87 2.73
C PHE A 161 3.28 13.02 1.73
N GLY A 162 3.37 14.26 2.21
CA GLY A 162 3.06 15.45 1.42
C GLY A 162 1.55 15.66 1.32
N GLN A 163 1.11 16.90 1.53
CA GLN A 163 -0.29 17.30 1.43
C GLN A 163 -0.37 18.74 0.90
N ILE A 164 -1.54 19.12 0.41
CA ILE A 164 -1.79 20.51 -0.01
C ILE A 164 -1.57 21.42 1.20
N PRO A 165 -0.79 22.52 1.08
CA PRO A 165 -0.53 23.46 2.16
C PRO A 165 -1.79 24.07 2.77
#